data_AF-A0A9D2TX06-F1
#
_entry.id   AF-A0A9D2TX06-F1
#
_cell.length_a   1.000
_cell.length_b   1.000
_cell.length_c   1.000
_cell.angle_alpha   90.00
_cell.angle_beta   90.00
_cell.angle_gamma   90.00
#
_symmetry.space_group_name_H-M   'P 1'
#
loop_
_entity.id
_entity.type
_entity.pdbx_description
1 polymer ?
#
loop_
_entity_poly.entity_id
_entity_poly.type
_entity_poly.pdbx_seq_one_letter_code
_entity_poly.pdbx_strand_id
1 'polypeptide(L)' 'MRLFIAIRLSDEMRTALVQCMHDLKKQGVEGNYVPAQNLHMTLAFIGEYKDPDKVKKVMEKVPLPQCRLSLSEKGNF' A
#
# COMPACT_ATOMS: atom_id res chain seq x y z
N MET A 1 7.42 -0.74 18.11
CA MET A 1 7.53 -0.52 16.65
C MET A 1 6.13 -0.51 16.11
N ARG A 2 5.86 0.35 15.13
CA ARG A 2 4.53 0.43 14.54
C ARG A 2 4.39 -0.57 13.41
N LEU A 3 3.41 -1.46 13.50
CA LEU A 3 3.18 -2.54 12.53
C LEU A 3 1.89 -2.34 11.73
N PHE A 4 1.91 -2.84 10.50
CA PHE A 4 0.75 -2.97 9.63
C PHE A 4 0.99 -4.14 8.66
N ILE A 5 -0.09 -4.64 8.06
CA ILE A 5 -0.08 -5.67 7.03
C ILE A 5 -0.53 -5.00 5.73
N ALA A 6 0.18 -5.26 4.63
CA ALA A 6 -0.12 -4.66 3.34
C ALA A 6 0.07 -5.64 2.18
N ILE A 7 -0.67 -5.40 1.10
CA ILE A 7 -0.42 -6.00 -0.21
C ILE A 7 0.60 -5.14 -0.95
N ARG A 8 1.67 -5.79 -1.40
CA ARG A 8 2.63 -5.18 -2.32
C ARG A 8 2.00 -5.09 -3.70
N LEU A 9 2.04 -3.90 -4.28
CA LEU A 9 1.53 -3.65 -5.63
C LEU A 9 2.52 -4.18 -6.68
N SER A 10 2.00 -4.65 -7.81
CA SER A 10 2.84 -5.03 -8.95
C SER A 10 3.57 -3.81 -9.52
N ASP A 11 4.62 -4.06 -10.28
CA ASP A 11 5.45 -3.00 -10.87
C ASP A 11 4.65 -2.14 -11.84
N GLU A 12 3.72 -2.75 -12.58
CA GLU A 12 2.79 -2.06 -13.48
C GLU A 12 1.85 -1.13 -12.71
N MET A 13 1.27 -1.62 -11.60
CA MET A 13 0.40 -0.79 -10.75
C MET A 13 1.17 0.37 -10.12
N ARG A 14 2.39 0.15 -9.61
CA ARG A 14 3.23 1.22 -9.06
C ARG A 14 3.54 2.27 -10.12
N THR A 15 3.87 1.86 -11.35
CA THR A 15 4.13 2.77 -12.47
C THR A 15 2.91 3.62 -12.81
N ALA A 16 1.73 3.01 -12.91
CA ALA A 16 0.49 3.73 -13.17
C ALA A 16 0.14 4.76 -12.08
N LEU A 17 0.35 4.41 -10.81
CA LEU A 17 0.14 5.32 -9.68
C LEU A 17 1.14 6.48 -9.65
N VAL A 18 2.41 6.21 -9.96
CA VAL A 18 3.44 7.28 -10.08
C VAL A 18 3.08 8.24 -11.21
N GLN A 19 2.59 7.74 -12.34
CA GLN A 19 2.12 8.59 -13.44
C GLN A 19 0.93 9.46 -13.00
N CYS A 20 -0.05 8.87 -12.31
CA CYS A 20 -1.18 9.62 -11.75
C CYS A 20 -0.72 10.73 -10.80
N MET A 21 0.24 10.45 -9.91
CA MET A 21 0.84 11.46 -9.03
C MET A 21 1.55 12.58 -9.81
N HIS A 22 2.26 12.25 -10.90
CA HIS A 22 2.86 13.27 -11.78
C HIS A 22 1.81 14.15 -12.45
N ASP A 23 0.70 13.57 -12.90
CA ASP A 23 -0.36 14.32 -13.55
C ASP A 23 -1.08 15.26 -12.56
N LEU A 24 -1.22 14.86 -11.29
CA LEU A 24 -1.71 15.72 -10.22
C LEU A 24 -0.75 16.89 -9.95
N LYS A 25 0.56 16.64 -9.90
CA LYS A 25 1.58 17.70 -9.74
C LYS A 25 1.52 18.72 -10.88
N LYS A 26 1.37 18.25 -12.12
CA LYS A 26 1.24 19.13 -13.30
C LYS A 26 0.00 20.01 -13.25
N GLN A 27 -1.06 19.56 -12.60
CA GLN A 27 -2.28 20.32 -12.37
C GLN A 27 -2.17 21.29 -11.18
N GLY A 28 -1.01 21.38 -10.52
CA GLY A 28 -0.79 22.27 -9.38
C GLY A 28 -1.35 21.72 -8.07
N VAL A 29 -1.67 20.42 -7.98
CA VAL A 29 -2.13 19.81 -6.71
C VAL A 29 -0.95 19.72 -5.75
N GLU A 30 -1.04 20.45 -4.65
CA GLU A 30 -0.03 20.46 -3.59
C GLU A 30 -0.29 19.35 -2.56
N GLY A 31 0.79 18.81 -1.99
CA GLY A 31 0.70 17.76 -0.97
C GLY A 31 1.97 16.94 -0.85
N ASN A 32 2.02 16.09 0.19
CA ASN A 32 3.12 15.16 0.40
C ASN A 32 2.88 13.88 -0.42
N TYR A 33 3.58 13.76 -1.54
CA TYR A 33 3.51 12.58 -2.41
C TYR A 33 4.32 11.43 -1.82
N VAL A 34 3.69 10.27 -1.68
CA VAL A 34 4.33 9.06 -1.15
C VAL A 34 5.42 8.59 -2.13
N PRO A 35 6.65 8.27 -1.65
CA PRO A 35 7.68 7.68 -2.51
C PRO A 35 7.22 6.39 -3.18
N ALA A 36 7.63 6.16 -4.43
CA ALA A 36 7.18 5.00 -5.22
C ALA A 36 7.39 3.65 -4.52
N GLN A 37 8.54 3.49 -3.84
CA GLN A 37 8.88 2.28 -3.07
C GLN A 37 7.96 2.03 -1.86
N ASN A 38 7.27 3.05 -1.39
CA ASN A 38 6.36 2.99 -0.25
C ASN A 38 4.90 2.84 -0.69
N LEU A 39 4.60 2.73 -1.99
CA LEU A 39 3.22 2.50 -2.46
C LEU A 39 2.78 1.07 -2.15
N HIS A 40 1.70 0.95 -1.36
CA HIS A 40 1.13 -0.32 -0.93
C HIS A 40 -0.37 -0.16 -0.65
N MET A 41 -1.07 -1.28 -0.56
CA MET A 41 -2.45 -1.30 -0.06
C MET A 41 -2.45 -1.86 1.36
N THR A 42 -2.69 -1.02 2.36
CA THR A 42 -2.81 -1.44 3.76
C THR A 42 -4.07 -2.29 3.94
N LEU A 43 -3.92 -3.49 4.49
CA LEU A 43 -5.02 -4.39 4.85
C LEU A 43 -5.45 -4.19 6.30
N ALA A 44 -4.47 -4.07 7.21
CA ALA A 44 -4.73 -3.92 8.64
C ALA A 44 -3.63 -3.10 9.30
N PHE A 45 -4.03 -2.13 10.11
CA PHE A 45 -3.11 -1.37 10.95
C PHE A 45 -3.10 -1.96 12.37
N ILE A 46 -1.95 -2.48 12.80
CA ILE A 46 -1.78 -3.13 14.11
C ILE A 46 -1.40 -2.09 15.18
N GLY A 47 -0.76 -1.00 14.76
CA GLY A 47 -0.30 0.05 15.68
C GLY A 47 0.98 -0.36 16.40
N GLU A 48 1.17 0.13 17.63
CA GLU A 48 2.36 -0.18 18.41
C GLU A 48 2.36 -1.64 18.88
N TYR A 49 3.37 -2.39 18.41
CA TYR A 49 3.57 -3.78 18.81
C TYR A 49 5.05 -4.04 19.05
N LYS A 50 5.34 -4.94 20.00
CA LYS A 50 6.72 -5.20 20.45
C LYS A 50 7.38 -6.40 19.74
N ASP A 51 6.59 -7.31 19.19
CA ASP A 51 7.06 -8.62 18.73
C ASP A 51 6.60 -8.91 17.29
N PRO A 52 7.29 -8.39 16.26
CA PRO A 52 6.89 -8.61 14.87
C PRO A 52 6.91 -10.09 14.46
N ASP A 53 7.71 -10.93 15.11
CA ASP A 53 7.84 -12.35 14.75
C ASP A 53 6.60 -13.16 15.15
N LYS A 54 5.91 -12.77 16.23
CA LYS A 54 4.58 -13.33 16.53
C LYS A 54 3.57 -13.02 15.42
N VAL A 55 3.57 -11.81 14.89
CA VAL A 55 2.67 -11.42 13.80
C VAL A 55 2.96 -12.28 12.55
N LYS A 56 4.23 -12.43 12.18
CA LYS A 56 4.64 -13.29 11.05
C LYS A 56 4.16 -14.74 11.22
N LYS A 57 4.38 -15.33 12.41
CA LYS A 57 3.94 -16.71 12.71
C LYS A 57 2.43 -16.91 12.61
N VAL A 58 1.63 -15.88 12.94
CA VAL A 58 0.18 -15.94 12.75
C VAL A 58 -0.16 -15.81 11.27
N MET A 59 0.49 -14.90 10.55
CA MET A 59 0.27 -14.69 9.11
C MET A 59 0.53 -15.97 8.29
N GLU A 60 1.55 -16.76 8.65
CA GLU A 60 1.86 -18.05 7.98
C GLU A 60 0.72 -19.07 8.05
N LYS A 61 -0.19 -18.93 9.02
CA LYS A 61 -1.34 -19.82 9.21
C LYS A 61 -2.61 -19.34 8.50
N VAL A 62 -2.59 -18.13 7.95
CA VAL A 62 -3.73 -17.54 7.26
C VAL A 62 -3.72 -18.00 5.80
N PRO A 63 -4.80 -18.59 5.28
CA PRO A 63 -4.91 -18.89 3.86
C PRO A 63 -4.81 -17.61 3.02
N LEU A 64 -3.92 -17.60 2.03
CA LEU A 64 -3.71 -16.48 1.12
C LEU A 64 -4.10 -16.89 -0.32
N PRO A 65 -5.41 -16.99 -0.63
CA PRO A 65 -5.83 -17.28 -1.99
C PRO A 65 -5.41 -16.14 -2.92
N GLN A 66 -5.07 -16.49 -4.16
CA GLN A 66 -4.77 -15.50 -5.18
C GLN A 66 -6.00 -14.65 -5.47
N CYS A 67 -5.79 -13.34 -5.61
CA CYS A 67 -6.82 -12.41 -6.04
C CYS A 67 -6.30 -11.57 -7.21
N ARG A 68 -7.24 -11.11 -8.06
CA ARG A 68 -6.95 -10.14 -9.10
C ARG A 68 -7.29 -8.75 -8.56
N LEU A 69 -6.34 -7.83 -8.64
CA LEU A 69 -6.51 -6.44 -8.30
C LEU A 69 -6.39 -5.59 -9.56
N SER A 70 -7.22 -4.56 -9.67
CA SER A 70 -7.18 -3.57 -10.73
C SER A 70 -7.31 -2.17 -10.14
N LEU A 71 -6.58 -1.21 -10.71
CA LEU A 71 -6.78 0.20 -10.40
C LEU A 71 -8.03 0.71 -11.13
N SER A 72 -8.80 1.57 -10.48
CA SER A 72 -9.99 2.21 -11.06
C SER A 72 -9.96 3.72 -10.77
N GLU A 73 -10.90 4.20 -9.98
CA GLU A 73 -11.09 5.61 -9.68
C GLU A 73 -10.17 6.10 -8.55
N LYS A 74 -10.01 7.42 -8.47
CA LYS A 74 -9.32 8.12 -7.38
C LYS A 74 -10.33 8.84 -6.49
N GLY A 75 -10.04 8.93 -5.20
CA GLY A 75 -10.89 9.61 -4.20
C GLY A 75 -10.09 10.51 -3.27
N ASN A 76 -10.80 11.27 -2.43
CA ASN A 76 -10.25 12.08 -1.35
C ASN A 76 -11.04 11.80 -0.05
N PHE A 77 -10.41 12.03 1.10
CA PHE A 77 -10.97 11.91 2.45
C PHE A 77 -10.55 13.12 3.28
#